data_AF-A0AAV9ZEZ8-F1
#
_entry.id   AF-A0AAV9ZEZ8-F1
#
_cell.length_a   1.000
_cell.length_b   1.000
_cell.length_c   1.000
_cell.angle_alpha   90.00
_cell.angle_beta   90.00
_cell.angle_gamma   90.00
#
_symmetry.space_group_name_H-M   'P 1'
#
loop_
_entity.id
_entity.type
_entity.pdbx_description
1 polymer ?
#
loop_
_entity_poly.entity_id
_entity_poly.type
_entity_poly.pdbx_seq_one_letter_code
_entity_poly.pdbx_strand_id
1 'polypeptide(L)'
;MSDASRPSFEQRKANFLTRLKDEKASGEAPGENARRGERRRSFSRWISLCCYSKLKVGHHCRHSTHIFSGATQNDQEYTAGALDLLKMSGMDSLAEKLLGPQVMFNVMTLHPSLLWDWEDLMFWFEPVPGQEHTYKLIPRDPDSWLRSEPPRPQQITFRVDPRAAQYCEDNQMDPKEIELPHPTLLALRAACTRVANMSGMVFVQ
;
A
#
# COMPACT_ATOMS: atom_id res chain seq x y z
N MET A 1 -3.36 35.71 17.07
CA MET A 1 -4.28 34.86 16.28
C MET A 1 -4.33 33.52 16.98
N SER A 2 -5.47 33.19 17.58
CA SER A 2 -5.66 31.98 18.38
C SER A 2 -5.75 30.75 17.48
N ASP A 3 -4.86 29.80 17.72
CA ASP A 3 -4.79 28.51 17.04
C ASP A 3 -6.09 27.74 17.31
N ALA A 4 -6.88 27.48 16.27
CA ALA A 4 -8.10 26.71 16.39
C ALA A 4 -7.73 25.26 16.74
N SER A 5 -7.93 24.90 18.01
CA SER A 5 -7.64 23.58 18.56
C SER A 5 -8.15 22.47 17.64
N ARG A 6 -7.22 21.72 17.05
CA ARG A 6 -7.54 20.55 16.22
C ARG A 6 -8.25 19.50 17.09
N PRO A 7 -9.34 18.88 16.59
CA PRO A 7 -10.01 17.82 17.33
C PRO A 7 -9.07 16.63 17.55
N SER A 8 -9.17 16.05 18.75
CA SER A 8 -8.39 14.88 19.12
C SER A 8 -8.70 13.68 18.22
N PHE A 9 -7.82 12.68 18.21
CA PHE A 9 -8.04 11.47 17.42
C PHE A 9 -9.36 10.78 17.77
N GLU A 10 -9.67 10.63 19.06
CA GLU A 10 -10.92 10.02 19.53
C GLU A 10 -12.15 10.82 19.09
N GLN A 11 -12.06 12.16 19.05
CA GLN A 11 -13.13 13.00 18.52
C GLN A 11 -13.35 12.78 17.01
N ARG A 12 -12.27 12.67 16.22
CA ARG A 12 -12.36 12.40 14.78
C ARG A 12 -12.96 11.02 14.48
N LYS A 13 -12.53 10.00 15.23
CA LYS A 13 -13.07 8.63 15.15
C LYS A 13 -14.56 8.60 15.51
N ALA A 14 -14.96 9.26 16.61
CA ALA A 14 -16.35 9.35 17.02
C ALA A 14 -17.22 10.06 15.99
N ASN A 15 -16.73 11.17 15.41
CA ASN A 15 -17.44 11.92 14.37
C ASN A 15 -17.66 11.07 13.11
N PHE A 16 -16.64 10.31 12.68
CA PHE A 16 -16.75 9.40 11.54
C PHE A 16 -17.78 8.29 11.79
N LEU A 17 -17.72 7.63 12.94
CA LEU A 17 -18.66 6.56 13.29
C LEU A 17 -20.10 7.06 13.45
N THR A 18 -20.28 8.29 13.93
CA THR A 18 -21.60 8.93 14.06
C THR A 18 -22.20 9.20 12.69
N ARG A 19 -21.42 9.77 11.76
CA ARG A 19 -21.87 9.97 10.37
C ARG A 19 -22.29 8.66 9.67
N LEU A 20 -21.53 7.58 9.86
CA LEU A 20 -21.90 6.27 9.29
C LEU A 20 -23.24 5.74 9.85
N LYS A 21 -23.59 6.09 11.09
CA LYS A 21 -24.86 5.74 11.71
C LYS A 21 -25.99 6.65 11.20
N ASP A 22 -25.74 7.94 11.08
CA ASP A 22 -26.71 8.92 10.58
C ASP A 22 -27.05 8.67 9.10
N GLU A 23 -26.06 8.30 8.28
CA GLU A 23 -26.26 7.89 6.88
C GLU A 23 -27.09 6.61 6.75
N LYS A 24 -27.05 5.72 7.75
CA LYS A 24 -27.93 4.55 7.82
C LYS A 24 -29.35 4.91 8.28
N ALA A 25 -29.49 5.95 9.11
CA ALA A 25 -30.75 6.37 9.70
C ALA A 25 -31.56 7.30 8.78
N SER A 26 -30.91 8.05 7.89
CA SER A 26 -31.57 9.16 7.20
C SER A 26 -32.57 8.79 6.12
N GLY A 27 -32.74 7.52 5.74
CA GLY A 27 -33.89 6.99 4.98
C GLY A 27 -34.20 7.57 3.59
N GLU A 28 -33.61 8.71 3.21
CA GLU A 28 -33.79 9.34 1.91
C GLU A 28 -32.81 8.74 0.91
N ALA A 29 -33.35 8.35 -0.24
CA ALA A 29 -32.64 7.72 -1.35
C ALA A 29 -32.38 8.74 -2.48
N PRO A 30 -31.23 9.42 -2.51
CA PRO A 30 -30.59 9.81 -3.75
C PRO A 30 -30.40 8.56 -4.61
N GLY A 31 -30.68 8.70 -5.91
CA GLY A 31 -30.62 7.63 -6.88
C GLY A 31 -29.38 6.76 -6.68
N GLU A 32 -29.59 5.47 -6.51
CA GLU A 32 -28.60 4.46 -6.12
C GLU A 32 -27.34 4.49 -7.03
N ASN A 33 -27.50 4.94 -8.27
CA ASN A 33 -26.45 5.16 -9.25
C ASN A 33 -25.50 6.34 -8.92
N ALA A 34 -26.01 7.45 -8.39
CA ALA A 34 -25.20 8.59 -7.98
C ALA A 34 -24.34 8.22 -6.75
N ARG A 35 -24.95 7.57 -5.75
CA ARG A 35 -24.25 7.05 -4.56
C ARG A 35 -23.23 5.96 -4.90
N ARG A 36 -23.48 5.13 -5.91
CA ARG A 36 -22.52 4.12 -6.39
C ARG A 36 -21.34 4.79 -7.11
N GLY A 37 -21.58 5.84 -7.89
CA GLY A 37 -20.53 6.60 -8.59
C GLY A 37 -19.62 7.40 -7.65
N GLU A 38 -20.17 7.99 -6.59
CA GLU A 38 -19.40 8.77 -5.62
C GLU A 38 -18.60 7.89 -4.65
N ARG A 39 -19.19 6.79 -4.16
CA ARG A 39 -18.46 5.78 -3.38
C ARG A 39 -17.33 5.12 -4.17
N ARG A 40 -17.54 4.82 -5.46
CA ARG A 40 -16.48 4.34 -6.35
C ARG A 40 -15.37 5.36 -6.55
N ARG A 41 -15.68 6.64 -6.68
CA ARG A 41 -14.68 7.72 -6.83
C ARG A 41 -13.86 7.94 -5.55
N SER A 42 -14.50 7.97 -4.39
CA SER A 42 -13.81 8.09 -3.10
C SER A 42 -12.95 6.87 -2.79
N PHE A 43 -13.44 5.67 -3.12
CA PHE A 43 -12.69 4.42 -2.95
C PHE A 43 -11.51 4.29 -3.95
N SER A 44 -11.66 4.80 -5.18
CA SER A 44 -10.58 4.88 -6.18
C SER A 44 -9.48 5.82 -5.77
N ARG A 45 -9.85 7.03 -5.31
CA ARG A 45 -8.89 7.95 -4.69
C ARG A 45 -8.21 7.31 -3.48
N TRP A 46 -8.94 6.59 -2.64
CA TRP A 46 -8.42 5.89 -1.45
C TRP A 46 -7.34 4.85 -1.79
N ILE A 47 -7.58 4.00 -2.80
CA ILE A 47 -6.59 3.00 -3.23
C ILE A 47 -5.37 3.65 -3.88
N SER A 48 -5.56 4.66 -4.73
CA SER A 48 -4.44 5.44 -5.26
C SER A 48 -3.64 6.08 -4.12
N LEU A 49 -4.27 6.70 -3.13
CA LEU A 49 -3.60 7.35 -1.99
C LEU A 49 -2.76 6.40 -1.14
N CYS A 50 -3.22 5.16 -0.90
CA CYS A 50 -2.46 4.17 -0.15
C CYS A 50 -1.28 3.56 -0.95
N CYS A 51 -1.34 3.62 -2.28
CA CYS A 51 -0.42 2.88 -3.16
C CYS A 51 0.51 3.75 -4.01
N TYR A 52 0.28 5.07 -4.10
CA TYR A 52 1.08 5.98 -4.91
C TYR A 52 2.35 6.44 -4.17
N SER A 53 3.48 5.93 -4.63
CA SER A 53 4.82 6.24 -4.12
C SER A 53 5.60 7.04 -5.15
N LYS A 54 5.18 8.27 -5.49
CA LYS A 54 6.02 9.16 -6.32
C LYS A 54 6.98 9.96 -5.44
N LEU A 55 8.17 9.42 -5.22
CA LEU A 55 9.30 10.21 -4.74
C LEU A 55 10.10 10.76 -5.93
N LYS A 56 10.31 12.08 -5.94
CA LYS A 56 11.46 12.70 -6.60
C LYS A 56 12.67 12.59 -5.64
N VAL A 57 13.23 11.40 -5.43
CA VAL A 57 14.54 11.31 -4.78
C VAL A 57 15.60 11.60 -5.85
N GLY A 58 16.47 12.57 -5.58
CA GLY A 58 17.60 12.88 -6.45
C GLY A 58 18.41 11.63 -6.77
N HIS A 59 18.54 11.34 -8.06
CA HIS A 59 19.50 10.43 -8.69
C HIS A 59 20.08 9.30 -7.82
N HIS A 60 19.47 8.09 -7.77
CA HIS A 60 20.18 6.82 -8.07
C HIS A 60 19.38 5.50 -7.94
N CYS A 61 18.12 5.45 -7.50
CA CYS A 61 17.38 4.17 -7.48
C CYS A 61 16.04 4.25 -8.24
N ARG A 62 16.10 4.20 -9.58
CA ARG A 62 14.91 4.27 -10.46
C ARG A 62 13.97 3.05 -10.38
N HIS A 63 14.32 2.02 -9.59
CA HIS A 63 13.62 0.72 -9.59
C HIS A 63 13.16 0.29 -8.18
N SER A 64 13.09 1.23 -7.24
CA SER A 64 12.62 0.98 -5.87
C SER A 64 11.24 1.61 -5.67
N THR A 65 10.37 0.92 -4.92
CA THR A 65 9.04 1.44 -4.57
C THR A 65 8.74 1.16 -3.11
N HIS A 66 8.04 2.11 -2.48
CA HIS A 66 7.50 1.90 -1.14
C HIS A 66 6.22 1.08 -1.22
N ILE A 67 6.07 0.11 -0.33
CA ILE A 67 4.82 -0.65 -0.19
C ILE A 67 3.70 0.31 0.24
N PHE A 68 4.01 1.16 1.23
CA PHE A 68 3.19 2.29 1.66
C PHE A 68 4.00 3.59 1.66
N SER A 69 3.52 4.58 0.93
CA SER A 69 4.06 5.93 0.96
C SER A 69 3.29 6.77 1.98
N GLY A 70 4.00 7.49 2.83
CA GLY A 70 3.42 8.45 3.77
C GLY A 70 2.94 9.75 3.11
N ALA A 71 2.54 9.72 1.83
CA ALA A 71 2.14 10.91 1.09
C ALA A 71 0.81 11.46 1.63
N THR A 72 0.94 12.36 2.59
CA THR A 72 -0.09 13.33 2.97
C THR A 72 -0.31 14.27 1.79
N GLN A 73 -1.38 14.07 1.02
CA GLN A 73 -1.87 15.14 0.16
C GLN A 73 -2.36 16.26 1.10
N ASN A 74 -1.88 17.48 0.85
CA ASN A 74 -2.18 18.73 1.56
C ASN A 74 -3.66 19.15 1.53
N ASP A 75 -4.57 18.27 1.07
CA ASP A 75 -6.00 18.54 1.07
C ASP A 75 -6.52 18.34 2.50
N GLN A 76 -6.68 19.47 3.19
CA GLN A 76 -7.02 19.59 4.61
C GLN A 76 -8.31 18.90 5.04
N GLU A 77 -9.14 18.40 4.12
CA GLU A 77 -10.51 18.04 4.45
C GLU A 77 -10.77 16.54 4.69
N TYR A 78 -10.15 15.55 4.02
CA TYR A 78 -10.61 14.15 4.16
C TYR A 78 -9.58 13.03 3.89
N THR A 79 -8.28 13.28 4.08
CA THR A 79 -7.26 12.26 3.86
C THR A 79 -6.84 11.60 5.17
N ALA A 80 -7.51 10.49 5.53
CA ALA A 80 -6.89 9.50 6.42
C ALA A 80 -5.72 8.88 5.65
N GLY A 81 -4.48 9.10 6.12
CA GLY A 81 -3.30 8.53 5.49
C GLY A 81 -3.23 7.01 5.72
N ALA A 82 -2.39 6.30 4.96
CA ALA A 82 -2.15 4.88 5.18
C ALA A 82 -1.76 4.56 6.65
N LEU A 83 -1.01 5.47 7.28
CA LEU A 83 -0.64 5.39 8.70
C LEU A 83 -1.83 5.52 9.66
N ASP A 84 -2.77 6.42 9.37
CA ASP A 84 -3.97 6.58 10.20
C ASP A 84 -4.83 5.31 10.13
N LEU A 85 -4.90 4.67 8.96
CA LEU A 85 -5.62 3.41 8.77
C LEU A 85 -4.97 2.25 9.50
N LEU A 86 -3.63 2.17 9.48
CA LEU A 86 -2.89 1.18 10.27
C LEU A 86 -3.21 1.33 11.76
N LYS A 87 -3.13 2.55 12.28
CA LYS A 87 -3.50 2.86 13.68
C LYS A 87 -4.95 2.52 13.98
N MET A 88 -5.89 2.91 13.12
CA MET A 88 -7.30 2.58 13.27
C MET A 88 -7.58 1.08 13.27
N SER A 89 -6.74 0.29 12.62
CA SER A 89 -6.84 -1.17 12.56
C SER A 89 -6.12 -1.88 13.72
N GLY A 90 -5.58 -1.14 14.69
CA GLY A 90 -4.83 -1.68 15.83
C GLY A 90 -3.40 -2.13 15.47
N MET A 91 -2.86 -1.62 14.35
CA MET A 91 -1.48 -1.89 13.90
C MET A 91 -0.55 -0.73 14.25
N ASP A 92 -0.70 -0.15 15.44
CA ASP A 92 0.02 1.05 15.89
C ASP A 92 1.54 0.86 15.85
N SER A 93 2.05 -0.27 16.34
CA SER A 93 3.48 -0.58 16.32
C SER A 93 4.06 -0.67 14.90
N LEU A 94 3.27 -1.13 13.94
CA LEU A 94 3.68 -1.17 12.53
C LEU A 94 3.66 0.24 11.91
N ALA A 95 2.65 1.05 12.24
CA ALA A 95 2.58 2.44 11.82
C ALA A 95 3.75 3.26 12.38
N GLU A 96 4.14 3.04 13.62
CA GLU A 96 5.31 3.67 14.25
C GLU A 96 6.61 3.24 13.58
N LYS A 97 6.77 1.94 13.29
CA LYS A 97 7.94 1.44 12.54
C LYS A 97 8.06 2.08 11.16
N LEU A 98 6.93 2.27 10.45
CA LEU A 98 6.91 2.92 9.13
C LEU A 98 7.32 4.40 9.16
N LEU A 99 7.15 5.06 10.32
CA LEU A 99 7.58 6.43 10.58
C LEU A 99 9.02 6.52 11.11
N GLY A 100 9.61 5.37 11.47
CA GLY A 100 10.95 5.30 12.03
C GLY A 100 12.06 5.50 10.99
N PRO A 101 13.30 5.69 11.44
CA PRO A 101 14.46 5.91 10.56
C PRO A 101 14.80 4.69 9.69
N GLN A 102 14.32 3.49 10.05
CA GLN A 102 14.52 2.26 9.28
C GLN A 102 13.32 2.02 8.34
N VAL A 103 13.37 2.58 7.13
CA VAL A 103 12.28 2.48 6.14
C VAL A 103 12.48 1.30 5.17
N MET A 104 13.57 0.54 5.31
CA MET A 104 13.97 -0.44 4.31
C MET A 104 13.03 -1.66 4.21
N PHE A 105 12.42 -2.12 5.32
CA PHE A 105 11.40 -3.18 5.28
C PHE A 105 10.13 -2.82 4.49
N ASN A 106 9.94 -1.52 4.20
CA ASN A 106 8.84 -0.97 3.41
C ASN A 106 9.28 -0.64 1.97
N VAL A 107 10.52 -0.95 1.58
CA VAL A 107 11.02 -0.75 0.23
C VAL A 107 11.26 -2.11 -0.42
N MET A 108 10.86 -2.23 -1.68
CA MET A 108 11.28 -3.35 -2.51
C MET A 108 11.85 -2.86 -3.83
N THR A 109 12.82 -3.60 -4.35
CA THR A 109 13.35 -3.43 -5.69
C THR A 109 12.68 -4.43 -6.61
N LEU A 110 12.04 -3.95 -7.66
CA LEU A 110 11.40 -4.77 -8.68
C LEU A 110 12.04 -4.52 -10.04
N HIS A 111 11.95 -5.50 -10.93
CA HIS A 111 12.26 -5.28 -12.34
C HIS A 111 11.33 -4.18 -12.90
N PRO A 112 11.79 -3.28 -13.80
CA PRO A 112 10.98 -2.17 -14.30
C PRO A 112 9.59 -2.56 -14.81
N SER A 113 9.50 -3.67 -15.53
CA SER A 113 8.21 -4.16 -16.03
C SER A 113 7.26 -4.58 -14.91
N LEU A 114 7.76 -5.16 -13.81
CA LEU A 114 6.95 -5.54 -12.65
C LEU A 114 6.62 -4.35 -11.76
N LEU A 115 7.49 -3.33 -11.75
CA LEU A 115 7.26 -2.12 -10.98
C LEU A 115 6.00 -1.39 -11.46
N TRP A 116 5.82 -1.21 -12.77
CA TRP A 116 4.61 -0.57 -13.30
C TRP A 116 3.35 -1.35 -12.98
N ASP A 117 3.38 -2.68 -13.18
CA ASP A 117 2.25 -3.55 -12.82
C ASP A 117 1.95 -3.51 -11.31
N TRP A 118 2.99 -3.37 -10.48
CA TRP A 118 2.85 -3.28 -9.04
C TRP A 118 2.22 -1.96 -8.62
N GLU A 119 2.66 -0.84 -9.21
CA GLU A 119 2.14 0.50 -8.97
C GLU A 119 0.67 0.63 -9.39
N ASP A 120 0.30 0.01 -10.51
CA ASP A 120 -1.07 0.00 -11.05
C ASP A 120 -1.97 -1.08 -10.44
N LEU A 121 -1.47 -1.81 -9.42
CA LEU A 121 -2.20 -2.87 -8.73
C LEU A 121 -2.71 -3.96 -9.68
N MET A 122 -1.90 -4.29 -10.69
CA MET A 122 -2.17 -5.31 -11.69
C MET A 122 -1.87 -6.73 -11.18
N PHE A 123 -1.23 -6.87 -10.02
CA PHE A 123 -1.06 -8.15 -9.34
C PHE A 123 -0.87 -7.96 -7.83
N TRP A 124 -0.93 -9.05 -7.08
CA TRP A 124 -0.58 -9.09 -5.67
C TRP A 124 0.21 -10.35 -5.30
N PHE A 125 0.82 -10.33 -4.11
CA PHE A 125 1.55 -11.45 -3.56
C PHE A 125 0.67 -12.30 -2.66
N GLU A 126 0.70 -13.62 -2.84
CA GLU A 126 0.12 -14.58 -1.91
C GLU A 126 1.21 -15.46 -1.30
N PRO A 127 1.30 -15.55 0.04
CA PRO A 127 2.34 -16.33 0.70
C PRO A 127 2.21 -17.82 0.34
N VAL A 128 3.36 -18.48 0.13
CA VAL A 128 3.40 -19.93 -0.09
C VAL A 128 3.53 -20.65 1.27
N PRO A 129 2.58 -21.53 1.65
CA PRO A 129 2.65 -22.22 2.93
C PRO A 129 3.96 -23.00 3.11
N GLY A 130 4.60 -22.82 4.26
CA GLY A 130 5.86 -23.49 4.58
C GLY A 130 7.12 -22.93 3.89
N GLN A 131 7.01 -21.85 3.11
CA GLN A 131 8.15 -21.22 2.45
C GLN A 131 8.28 -19.76 2.86
N GLU A 132 9.27 -19.47 3.73
CA GLU A 132 9.53 -18.12 4.18
C GLU A 132 9.88 -17.18 3.01
N HIS A 133 9.37 -15.95 3.09
CA HIS A 133 9.57 -14.89 2.09
C HIS A 133 9.30 -15.30 0.63
N THR A 134 8.51 -16.36 0.43
CA THR A 134 8.12 -16.86 -0.88
C THR A 134 6.66 -16.58 -1.16
N TYR A 135 6.38 -16.04 -2.34
CA TYR A 135 5.07 -15.56 -2.72
C TYR A 135 4.73 -15.96 -4.16
N LYS A 136 3.49 -16.38 -4.39
CA LYS A 136 2.89 -16.46 -5.72
C LYS A 136 2.49 -15.07 -6.17
N LEU A 137 2.68 -14.78 -7.45
CA LEU A 137 2.18 -13.56 -8.08
C LEU A 137 0.81 -13.88 -8.67
N ILE A 138 -0.22 -13.26 -8.09
CA ILE A 138 -1.58 -13.43 -8.56
C ILE A 138 -1.94 -12.23 -9.42
N PRO A 139 -2.02 -12.38 -10.75
CA PRO A 139 -2.39 -11.29 -11.62
C PRO A 139 -3.87 -10.96 -11.50
N ARG A 140 -4.17 -9.69 -11.71
CA ARG A 140 -5.52 -9.18 -11.91
C ARG A 140 -6.16 -9.77 -13.17
N ASP A 141 -5.39 -9.80 -14.26
CA ASP A 141 -5.75 -10.38 -15.55
C ASP A 141 -4.75 -11.51 -15.88
N PRO A 142 -5.11 -12.78 -15.59
CA PRO A 142 -4.25 -13.93 -15.86
C PRO A 142 -3.87 -14.09 -17.33
N ASP A 143 -4.79 -13.73 -18.24
CA ASP A 143 -4.59 -13.91 -19.67
C ASP A 143 -3.59 -12.90 -20.23
N SER A 144 -3.70 -11.63 -19.82
CA SER A 144 -2.70 -10.61 -20.14
C SER A 144 -1.33 -10.96 -19.54
N TRP A 145 -1.32 -11.44 -18.29
CA TRP A 145 -0.09 -11.81 -17.58
C TRP A 145 0.66 -12.95 -18.25
N LEU A 146 -0.04 -13.99 -18.72
CA LEU A 146 0.55 -15.13 -19.43
C LEU A 146 1.09 -14.75 -20.82
N ARG A 147 0.53 -13.72 -21.45
CA ARG A 147 0.94 -13.24 -22.78
C ARG A 147 2.00 -12.15 -22.76
N SER A 148 2.43 -11.69 -21.58
CA SER A 148 3.41 -10.61 -21.52
C SER A 148 4.79 -11.07 -21.97
N GLU A 149 5.52 -10.22 -22.70
CA GLU A 149 6.92 -10.44 -23.03
C GLU A 149 7.82 -9.42 -22.30
N PRO A 150 8.82 -9.87 -21.52
CA PRO A 150 9.13 -11.26 -21.19
C PRO A 150 8.07 -11.92 -20.29
N PRO A 151 7.99 -13.27 -20.25
CA PRO A 151 7.08 -13.99 -19.36
C PRO A 151 7.28 -13.55 -17.91
N ARG A 152 6.18 -13.24 -17.22
CA ARG A 152 6.26 -12.88 -15.80
C ARG A 152 6.51 -14.11 -14.93
N PRO A 153 7.27 -13.97 -13.83
CA PRO A 153 7.40 -15.04 -12.87
C PRO A 153 6.06 -15.34 -12.21
N GLN A 154 5.78 -16.62 -11.96
CA GLN A 154 4.59 -17.05 -11.21
C GLN A 154 4.83 -17.04 -9.70
N GLN A 155 6.10 -17.10 -9.28
CA GLN A 155 6.52 -17.13 -7.89
C GLN A 155 7.81 -16.34 -7.73
N ILE A 156 7.95 -15.65 -6.60
CA ILE A 156 9.18 -14.98 -6.18
C ILE A 156 9.56 -15.41 -4.78
N THR A 157 10.86 -15.40 -4.49
CA THR A 157 11.40 -15.54 -3.14
C THR A 157 12.29 -14.35 -2.89
N PHE A 158 11.98 -13.55 -1.87
CA PHE A 158 12.86 -12.47 -1.46
C PHE A 158 14.05 -13.04 -0.70
N ARG A 159 15.25 -12.59 -1.05
CA ARG A 159 16.51 -12.97 -0.43
C ARG A 159 17.41 -11.74 -0.36
N VAL A 160 18.31 -11.74 0.63
CA VAL A 160 19.36 -10.74 0.71
C VAL A 160 20.31 -10.95 -0.49
N ASP A 161 20.63 -9.86 -1.20
CA ASP A 161 21.59 -9.92 -2.30
C ASP A 161 22.96 -10.37 -1.74
N PRO A 162 23.63 -11.38 -2.33
CA PRO A 162 24.95 -11.82 -1.87
C PRO A 162 25.97 -10.68 -1.76
N ARG A 163 25.89 -9.66 -2.61
CA ARG A 163 26.77 -8.47 -2.55
C ARG A 163 26.44 -7.59 -1.35
N ALA A 164 25.15 -7.48 -1.00
CA ALA A 164 24.74 -6.74 0.19
C ALA A 164 25.13 -7.50 1.46
N ALA A 165 25.02 -8.84 1.46
CA ALA A 165 25.53 -9.68 2.53
C ALA A 165 27.05 -9.52 2.71
N GLN A 166 27.82 -9.57 1.60
CA GLN A 166 29.26 -9.33 1.64
C GLN A 166 29.60 -7.93 2.17
N TYR A 167 28.87 -6.90 1.74
CA TYR A 167 29.05 -5.55 2.25
C TYR A 167 28.81 -5.46 3.77
N CYS A 168 27.80 -6.15 4.30
CA CYS A 168 27.58 -6.24 5.74
C CYS A 168 28.75 -6.91 6.46
N GLU A 169 29.26 -8.03 5.94
CA GLU A 169 30.43 -8.71 6.48
C GLU A 169 31.67 -7.80 6.50
N ASP A 170 31.96 -7.12 5.39
CA ASP A 170 33.10 -6.22 5.25
C ASP A 170 33.05 -5.03 6.23
N ASN A 171 31.84 -4.60 6.60
CA ASN A 171 31.59 -3.47 7.51
C ASN A 171 31.19 -3.90 8.93
N GLN A 172 31.33 -5.18 9.29
CA GLN A 172 30.96 -5.71 10.61
C GLN A 172 29.49 -5.43 11.01
N MET A 173 28.59 -5.37 10.04
CA MET A 173 27.15 -5.26 10.25
C MET A 173 26.52 -6.66 10.26
N ASP A 174 25.51 -6.88 11.09
CA ASP A 174 24.76 -8.15 11.04
C ASP A 174 23.93 -8.19 9.74
N PRO A 175 24.10 -9.19 8.86
CA PRO A 175 23.28 -9.31 7.65
C PRO A 175 21.77 -9.38 7.93
N LYS A 176 21.36 -9.73 9.16
CA LYS A 176 19.96 -9.66 9.59
C LYS A 176 19.42 -8.23 9.69
N GLU A 177 20.28 -7.22 9.74
CA GLU A 177 19.90 -5.80 9.65
C GLU A 177 19.44 -5.43 8.23
N ILE A 178 19.76 -6.25 7.21
CA ILE A 178 19.15 -6.11 5.88
C ILE A 178 17.75 -6.72 5.93
N GLU A 179 16.79 -5.90 6.31
CA GLU A 179 15.39 -6.31 6.40
C GLU A 179 14.81 -6.60 5.01
N LEU A 180 14.24 -7.79 4.85
CA LEU A 180 13.42 -8.14 3.70
C LEU A 180 12.04 -7.44 3.79
N PRO A 181 11.31 -7.32 2.66
CA PRO A 181 9.97 -6.76 2.67
C PRO A 181 9.07 -7.41 3.72
N HIS A 182 8.49 -6.59 4.60
CA HIS A 182 7.74 -7.10 5.75
C HIS A 182 6.45 -7.81 5.29
N PRO A 183 6.23 -9.09 5.67
CA PRO A 183 5.09 -9.89 5.19
C PRO A 183 3.73 -9.23 5.40
N THR A 184 3.51 -8.58 6.56
CA THR A 184 2.26 -7.87 6.86
C THR A 184 1.98 -6.71 5.89
N LEU A 185 3.03 -5.98 5.45
CA LEU A 185 2.83 -4.90 4.48
C LEU A 185 2.48 -5.44 3.10
N LEU A 186 3.12 -6.54 2.69
CA LEU A 186 2.76 -7.24 1.45
C LEU A 186 1.32 -7.74 1.50
N ALA A 187 0.90 -8.33 2.62
CA ALA A 187 -0.48 -8.79 2.83
C ALA A 187 -1.49 -7.64 2.80
N LEU A 188 -1.16 -6.49 3.42
CA LEU A 188 -2.03 -5.32 3.40
C LEU A 188 -2.17 -4.76 1.98
N ARG A 189 -1.06 -4.64 1.24
CA ARG A 189 -1.10 -4.21 -0.16
C ARG A 189 -1.88 -5.21 -1.02
N ALA A 190 -1.70 -6.51 -0.80
CA ALA A 190 -2.50 -7.54 -1.48
C ALA A 190 -4.00 -7.39 -1.20
N ALA A 191 -4.39 -7.12 0.06
CA ALA A 191 -5.77 -6.83 0.40
C ALA A 191 -6.29 -5.59 -0.35
N CYS A 192 -5.54 -4.48 -0.36
CA CYS A 192 -5.89 -3.29 -1.13
C CYS A 192 -6.09 -3.60 -2.63
N THR A 193 -5.13 -4.28 -3.26
CA THR A 193 -5.22 -4.69 -4.67
C THR A 193 -6.46 -5.55 -4.94
N ARG A 194 -6.76 -6.52 -4.06
CA ARG A 194 -7.94 -7.38 -4.21
C ARG A 194 -9.23 -6.57 -4.16
N VAL A 195 -9.35 -5.63 -3.22
CA VAL A 195 -10.54 -4.77 -3.17
C VAL A 195 -10.60 -3.83 -4.39
N ALA A 196 -9.46 -3.32 -4.88
CA ALA A 196 -9.40 -2.56 -6.13
C ALA A 196 -9.98 -3.36 -7.29
N ASN A 197 -9.54 -4.60 -7.44
CA ASN A 197 -10.00 -5.50 -8.47
C ASN A 197 -11.51 -5.79 -8.35
N MET A 198 -11.97 -6.20 -7.16
CA MET A 198 -13.40 -6.51 -6.91
C MET A 198 -14.32 -5.31 -7.13
N SER A 199 -13.85 -4.09 -6.86
CA SER A 199 -14.65 -2.88 -7.04
C SER A 199 -14.86 -2.50 -8.51
N GLY A 200 -14.13 -3.14 -9.44
CA GLY A 200 -14.14 -2.83 -10.87
C GLY A 200 -13.43 -1.53 -11.20
N MET A 201 -12.51 -1.08 -10.35
CA MET A 201 -11.73 0.13 -10.62
C MET A 201 -10.74 -0.16 -11.74
N VAL A 202 -10.99 0.45 -12.89
CA VAL A 202 -10.07 0.44 -14.02
C VAL A 202 -9.18 1.65 -13.83
N PHE A 203 -7.87 1.44 -13.66
CA PHE A 203 -6.92 2.54 -13.78
C PHE A 203 -6.87 2.87 -15.27
N VAL A 204 -7.58 3.92 -15.66
CA VAL A 204 -7.45 4.48 -17.00
C VAL A 204 -6.10 5.20 -16.98
N GLN A 205 -5.10 4.62 -17.64
CA GLN A 205 -3.80 5.24 -17.86
C GLN A 205 -3.91 6.47 -18.75
#